data_AF-A0A973KMU2-F1
#
_entry.id   AF-A0A973KMU2-F1
#
_cell.length_a   1.000
_cell.length_b   1.000
_cell.length_c   1.000
_cell.angle_alpha   90.00
_cell.angle_beta   90.00
_cell.angle_gamma   90.00
#
_symmetry.space_group_name_H-M   'P 1'
#
loop_
_entity.id
_entity.type
_entity.pdbx_description
1 polymer ?
#
loop_
_entity_poly.entity_id
_entity_poly.type
_entity_poly.pdbx_seq_one_letter_code
_entity_poly.pdbx_strand_id
1 'polypeptide(L)' 'IDIISTEINFIGNLVGSYNDLRELMILAAQGRVRLHTTKYPLDRFQDALDDLDAGRVRGRAILVP' A
#
# COMPACT_ATOMS: atom_id res chain seq x y z
N ILE A 1 -22.79 9.64 23.57
CA ILE A 1 -22.84 8.65 24.68
C ILE A 1 -22.48 7.26 24.14
N ASP A 2 -22.98 6.87 22.97
CA ASP A 2 -22.70 5.58 22.32
C ASP A 2 -21.24 5.14 22.30
N ILE A 3 -20.31 5.97 21.83
CA ILE A 3 -18.87 5.64 21.78
C ILE A 3 -18.31 5.25 23.16
N ILE A 4 -18.79 5.92 24.22
CA ILE A 4 -18.38 5.65 25.61
C ILE A 4 -19.11 4.41 26.13
N SER A 5 -20.42 4.30 25.89
CA SER A 5 -21.26 3.19 26.35
C SER A 5 -20.93 1.85 25.70
N THR A 6 -20.31 1.86 24.51
CA THR A 6 -19.84 0.66 23.82
C THR A 6 -18.32 0.52 23.83
N GLU A 7 -17.61 1.38 24.57
CA GLU A 7 -16.16 1.32 24.78
C GLU A 7 -15.35 1.17 23.46
N ILE A 8 -15.73 1.93 22.44
CA ILE A 8 -15.07 1.85 21.13
C ILE A 8 -13.67 2.48 21.23
N ASN A 9 -12.65 1.71 20.85
CA ASN A 9 -11.26 2.16 20.78
C ASN A 9 -10.92 2.74 19.40
N PHE A 10 -10.29 3.92 19.39
CA PHE A 10 -9.70 4.49 18.19
C PHE A 10 -8.18 4.38 18.27
N ILE A 11 -7.59 3.56 17.41
CA ILE A 11 -6.14 3.34 17.35
C ILE A 11 -5.65 3.90 16.03
N GLY A 12 -4.84 4.95 16.09
CA GLY A 12 -4.15 5.50 14.93
C GLY A 12 -2.88 4.72 14.64
N ASN A 13 -2.61 4.43 13.37
CA ASN A 13 -1.33 3.93 12.91
C ASN A 13 -0.87 4.68 11.65
N LEU A 14 0.41 5.03 11.58
CA LEU A 14 0.98 5.77 10.45
C LEU A 14 1.67 4.85 9.44
N VAL A 15 2.48 3.90 9.94
CA VAL A 15 3.24 2.89 9.17
C VAL A 15 3.45 1.64 10.05
N GLY A 16 3.99 0.55 9.52
CA GLY A 16 4.44 -0.61 10.31
C GLY A 16 5.86 -0.48 10.87
N SER A 17 6.19 -1.35 11.82
CA SER A 17 7.55 -1.54 12.32
C SER A 17 8.43 -2.28 11.30
N TYR A 18 9.75 -2.30 11.52
CA TYR A 18 10.65 -3.11 10.70
C TYR A 18 10.34 -4.62 10.81
N ASN A 19 9.91 -5.08 11.98
CA ASN A 19 9.49 -6.47 12.16
C ASN A 19 8.25 -6.77 11.33
N ASP A 20 7.27 -5.86 11.30
CA ASP A 20 6.07 -5.99 10.48
C ASP A 20 6.44 -6.12 9.00
N LEU A 21 7.37 -5.30 8.52
CA LEU A 21 7.89 -5.39 7.15
C LEU A 21 8.56 -6.76 6.90
N ARG A 22 9.42 -7.21 7.81
CA ARG A 22 10.11 -8.50 7.68
C ARG A 22 9.12 -9.66 7.59
N GLU A 23 8.11 -9.68 8.46
CA GLU A 23 7.05 -10.69 8.45
C GLU A 23 6.21 -10.62 7.17
N LEU A 24 5.87 -9.42 6.72
CA LEU A 24 5.17 -9.21 5.46
C LEU A 24 5.96 -9.75 4.26
N MET A 25 7.27 -9.55 4.21
CA MET A 25 8.12 -10.08 3.15
C MET A 25 8.16 -11.61 3.15
N ILE A 26 8.12 -12.26 4.31
CA ILE A 26 7.99 -13.72 4.42
C ILE A 26 6.65 -14.18 3.82
N LEU A 27 5.54 -13.51 4.16
CA LEU A 27 4.21 -13.84 3.62
C LEU A 27 4.15 -13.63 2.09
N ALA A 28 4.78 -12.58 1.58
CA ALA A 28 4.88 -12.33 0.14
C ALA A 28 5.70 -13.42 -0.57
N ALA A 29 6.84 -13.82 0.00
CA ALA A 29 7.67 -14.91 -0.53
C ALA A 29 6.94 -16.26 -0.55
N GLN A 30 6.08 -16.51 0.44
CA GLN A 30 5.20 -17.69 0.48
C GLN A 30 4.00 -17.60 -0.47
N GLY A 31 3.83 -16.49 -1.21
CA GLY A 31 2.68 -16.27 -2.08
C GLY A 31 1.35 -16.04 -1.35
N ARG A 32 1.39 -15.86 -0.02
CA ARG A 32 0.20 -15.60 0.82
C ARG A 32 -0.28 -14.16 0.76
N VAL A 33 0.58 -13.26 0.26
CA VAL A 33 0.26 -11.86 -0.03
C VAL A 33 0.68 -11.57 -1.47
N ARG A 34 -0.24 -11.00 -2.26
CA ARG A 34 0.02 -10.59 -3.65
C ARG A 34 -0.09 -9.08 -3.77
N LEU A 35 0.97 -8.44 -4.22
CA LEU A 35 1.00 -7.01 -4.49
C LEU A 35 0.35 -6.72 -5.84
N HIS A 36 -0.65 -5.84 -5.85
CA HIS A 36 -1.18 -5.27 -7.08
C HIS A 36 -0.30 -4.09 -7.49
N THR A 37 0.43 -4.26 -8.59
CA THR A 37 1.39 -3.27 -9.07
C THR A 37 1.23 -3.06 -10.56
N THR A 38 1.47 -1.82 -11.00
CA THR A 38 1.59 -1.45 -12.41
C THR A 38 2.99 -0.87 -12.60
N LYS A 39 3.71 -1.37 -13.59
CA LYS A 39 5.08 -0.94 -13.88
C LYS A 39 5.06 0.09 -15.00
N TYR A 40 5.83 1.14 -14.84
CA TYR A 40 6.08 2.16 -15.85
C TYR A 40 7.59 2.27 -16.06
N PRO A 41 8.08 2.39 -17.30
CA PRO A 41 9.43 2.84 -17.58
C PRO A 41 9.72 4.18 -16.89
N LEU A 42 10.95 4.38 -16.39
CA LEU A 42 11.34 5.59 -15.67
C LEU A 42 11.23 6.84 -16.55
N ASP A 43 11.54 6.73 -17.84
CA ASP A 43 11.38 7.81 -18.82
C ASP A 43 9.91 8.20 -19.06
N ARG A 44 8.96 7.34 -18.67
CA ARG A 44 7.51 7.58 -18.73
C ARG A 44 6.90 7.87 -17.36
N PHE A 45 7.65 8.52 -16.46
CA PHE A 45 7.16 8.84 -15.11
C PHE A 45 5.89 9.72 -15.13
N GLN A 46 5.72 10.59 -16.14
CA GLN A 46 4.56 11.47 -16.24
C GLN A 46 3.26 10.67 -16.41
N ASP A 47 3.28 9.62 -17.23
CA ASP A 47 2.11 8.73 -17.42
C ASP A 47 1.69 8.08 -16.10
N ALA A 48 2.65 7.71 -15.25
CA ALA A 48 2.37 7.13 -13.94
C ALA A 48 1.69 8.13 -12.97
N LEU A 49 2.04 9.41 -13.06
CA LEU A 49 1.43 10.48 -12.26
C LEU A 49 0.02 10.80 -12.76
N ASP A 50 -0.17 10.91 -14.07
CA ASP A 50 -1.47 11.20 -14.68
C ASP A 50 -2.47 10.06 -14.43
N ASP A 51 -2.01 8.81 -14.47
CA ASP A 51 -2.83 7.65 -14.13
C ASP A 51 -3.16 7.59 -12.63
N LEU A 52 -2.25 8.06 -11.76
CA LEU A 52 -2.50 8.14 -10.32
C LEU A 52 -3.56 9.20 -10.00
N ASP A 53 -3.40 10.41 -10.56
CA ASP A 53 -4.31 11.54 -10.35
C ASP A 53 -5.73 11.21 -10.85
N ALA A 54 -5.83 10.54 -11.99
CA ALA A 54 -7.11 10.10 -12.54
C ALA A 54 -7.68 8.82 -11.89
N GLY A 55 -7.05 8.28 -10.84
CA GLY A 55 -7.53 7.10 -10.12
C GLY A 55 -7.44 5.78 -10.91
N ARG A 56 -6.63 5.72 -11.97
CA ARG A 56 -6.43 4.52 -12.82
C ARG A 56 -5.43 3.52 -12.23
N VAL A 57 -4.60 3.94 -11.26
CA VAL A 57 -3.64 3.06 -10.59
C VAL A 57 -4.33 2.18 -9.55
N ARG A 58 -4.45 0.88 -9.86
CA ARG A 58 -4.81 -0.14 -8.86
C ARG A 58 -3.58 -0.57 -8.06
N GLY A 59 -3.55 -0.24 -6.78
CA GLY A 59 -2.45 -0.62 -5.88
C GLY A 59 -1.29 0.37 -5.97
N ARG A 60 -0.12 -0.07 -6.47
CA ARG A 60 1.09 0.78 -6.58
C ARG A 60 1.56 0.93 -8.02
N ALA A 61 1.90 2.15 -8.41
CA ALA A 61 2.73 2.41 -9.58
C ALA A 61 4.20 2.26 -9.20
N ILE A 62 4.98 1.56 -10.03
CA ILE A 62 6.43 1.34 -9.83
C ILE A 62 7.16 1.83 -11.07
N LEU A 63 8.07 2.79 -10.88
CA LEU A 63 8.99 3.23 -11.93
C LEU A 63 10.15 2.22 -12.01
N VAL A 64 10.45 1.77 -13.23
CA VAL A 64 11.50 0.80 -13.53
C VAL A 64 12.52 1.46 -14.45
N PRO A 65 13.84 1.42 -14.15
CA PRO A 65 14.88 1.98 -15.00
C PRO A 65 14.91 1.40 -16.42
#